data_AF-A0A3N5WMM8-F1
#
_entry.id   AF-A0A3N5WMM8-F1
#
_cell.length_a   1.000
_cell.length_b   1.000
_cell.length_c   1.000
_cell.angle_alpha   90.00
_cell.angle_beta   90.00
_cell.angle_gamma   90.00
#
_symmetry.space_group_name_H-M   'P 1'
#
loop_
_entity.id
_entity.type
_entity.pdbx_description
1 polymer ?
#
loop_
_entity_poly.entity_id
_entity_poly.type
_entity_poly.pdbx_seq_one_letter_code
_entity_poly.pdbx_strand_id
1 'polypeptide(L)'
;LALSQLPHLLTAQAFIPPTERTEVTGFAFEGDNHAIRAEVLKRLNGNSEYRKLFGKVFPEVKAGGPITFEMFGAAIAEFEFTLTFANAPVDRFARGDHDTMSREEKLGALLFFGEAGCSTCHSVGGQSNEMFSDFQEHVTGVPQIAPQLTNNAFDGEGANEDFGLEQVSGNPADRYKFRTSPLRNVALQPTFMHNGSFTNLEDAIRHHLDVFESARSYTPAGQNLAADLAGPTGPIEPVLARVDPLLAEPIRLTPEQVRQLVAFVEHGLLDPRARPENLKDLVPRELPSERPPLTFEFP
;
A
#
# COMPACT_ATOMS: atom_id res chain seq x y z
N LEU A 1 -1.14 12.25 21.85
CA LEU A 1 -1.36 10.91 22.45
C LEU A 1 -0.25 10.01 21.95
N ALA A 2 0.65 9.54 22.81
CA ALA A 2 1.49 8.42 22.42
C ALA A 2 0.55 7.21 22.21
N LEU A 3 0.70 6.50 21.10
CA LEU A 3 -0.05 5.28 20.79
C LEU A 3 0.78 4.03 21.15
N SER A 4 1.91 4.22 21.84
CA SER A 4 2.88 3.19 22.18
C SER A 4 2.37 2.14 23.16
N GLN A 5 1.27 2.40 23.86
CA GLN A 5 0.58 1.45 24.72
C GLN A 5 -0.38 0.51 23.97
N LEU A 6 -0.64 0.74 22.68
CA LEU A 6 -1.53 -0.13 21.92
C LEU A 6 -0.84 -1.47 21.62
N PRO A 7 -1.58 -2.59 21.66
CA PRO A 7 -0.99 -3.92 21.54
C PRO A 7 -0.35 -4.17 20.16
N HIS A 8 -0.86 -3.52 19.11
CA HIS A 8 -0.40 -3.69 17.74
C HIS A 8 -0.36 -2.35 16.97
N LEU A 9 0.58 -2.23 16.02
CA LEU A 9 0.73 -1.05 15.17
C LEU A 9 -0.50 -0.78 14.29
N LEU A 10 -1.23 -1.82 13.88
CA LEU A 10 -2.49 -1.64 13.13
C LEU A 10 -3.54 -0.91 13.95
N THR A 11 -3.60 -1.15 15.27
CA THR A 11 -4.49 -0.39 16.14
C THR A 11 -4.12 1.09 16.16
N ALA A 12 -2.83 1.41 16.11
CA ALA A 12 -2.35 2.79 16.03
C ALA A 12 -2.63 3.41 14.64
N GLN A 13 -2.45 2.64 13.56
CA GLN A 13 -2.74 3.08 12.20
C GLN A 13 -4.23 3.39 12.04
N ALA A 14 -5.13 2.56 12.57
CA ALA A 14 -6.58 2.76 12.50
C ALA A 14 -7.05 4.09 13.13
N PHE A 15 -6.19 4.79 13.88
CA PHE A 15 -6.49 6.10 14.46
C PHE A 15 -6.26 7.28 13.50
N ILE A 16 -5.59 7.05 12.37
CA ILE A 16 -5.15 8.09 11.44
C ILE A 16 -6.21 8.33 10.37
N PRO A 17 -6.66 7.34 9.57
CA PRO A 17 -7.57 7.62 8.46
C PRO A 17 -8.90 8.29 8.81
N PRO A 18 -9.53 7.95 9.94
CA PRO A 18 -10.74 8.64 10.38
C PRO A 18 -10.54 10.15 10.60
N THR A 19 -9.31 10.59 10.86
CA THR A 19 -8.95 11.99 11.14
C THR A 19 -8.30 12.71 9.98
N GLU A 20 -7.96 12.00 8.90
CA GLU A 20 -7.32 12.61 7.74
C GLU A 20 -8.35 13.27 6.82
N ARG A 21 -8.03 14.49 6.36
CA ARG A 21 -8.91 15.28 5.49
C ARG A 21 -9.00 14.72 4.09
N THR A 22 -7.94 14.04 3.67
CA THR A 22 -7.78 13.41 2.37
C THR A 22 -8.36 12.00 2.33
N GLU A 23 -8.74 11.45 3.49
CA GLU A 23 -9.30 10.12 3.63
C GLU A 23 -10.78 10.19 4.07
N VAL A 24 -11.08 9.99 5.35
CA VAL A 24 -12.46 9.73 5.81
C VAL A 24 -13.18 11.00 6.30
N THR A 25 -12.44 11.99 6.80
CA THR A 25 -13.06 13.18 7.42
C THR A 25 -13.88 13.98 6.40
N GLY A 26 -13.38 14.04 5.17
CA GLY A 26 -13.88 14.92 4.12
C GLY A 26 -13.57 16.40 4.39
N PHE A 27 -13.86 17.22 3.38
CA PHE A 27 -13.46 18.63 3.33
C PHE A 27 -14.26 19.57 4.24
N ALA A 28 -15.48 19.18 4.58
CA ALA A 28 -16.45 20.07 5.23
C ALA A 28 -16.40 20.04 6.77
N PHE A 29 -15.64 19.12 7.37
CA PHE A 29 -15.57 19.03 8.83
C PHE A 29 -14.61 20.07 9.40
N GLU A 30 -15.13 20.90 10.29
CA GLU A 30 -14.37 21.89 11.05
C GLU A 30 -13.85 21.28 12.36
N GLY A 31 -12.57 21.50 12.67
CA GLY A 31 -11.93 21.01 13.89
C GLY A 31 -10.58 20.33 13.66
N ASP A 32 -9.96 19.95 14.77
CA ASP A 32 -8.72 19.19 14.82
C ASP A 32 -8.98 17.68 14.90
N ASN A 33 -7.91 16.88 14.96
CA ASN A 33 -8.00 15.42 15.04
C ASN A 33 -8.77 14.95 16.29
N HIS A 34 -8.82 15.76 17.36
CA HIS A 34 -9.61 15.42 18.55
C HIS A 34 -11.10 15.61 18.32
N ALA A 35 -11.50 16.71 17.68
CA ALA A 35 -12.89 16.97 17.31
C ALA A 35 -13.44 15.89 16.37
N ILE A 36 -12.64 15.45 15.40
CA ILE A 36 -13.02 14.39 14.46
C ILE A 36 -13.23 13.06 15.20
N ARG A 37 -12.30 12.66 16.08
CA ARG A 37 -12.45 11.44 16.89
C ARG A 37 -13.69 11.51 17.78
N ALA A 38 -13.96 12.66 18.39
CA ALA A 38 -15.16 12.85 19.20
C ALA A 38 -16.44 12.70 18.38
N GLU A 39 -16.48 13.21 17.14
CA GLU A 39 -17.62 13.03 16.24
C GLU A 39 -17.79 11.56 15.83
N VAL A 40 -16.71 10.84 15.51
CA VAL A 40 -16.77 9.38 15.25
C VAL A 40 -17.38 8.65 16.44
N LEU A 41 -16.90 8.92 17.65
CA LEU A 41 -17.43 8.30 18.88
C LEU A 41 -18.87 8.68 19.14
N LYS A 42 -19.27 9.93 18.88
CA LYS A 42 -20.65 10.38 19.00
C LYS A 42 -21.57 9.60 18.06
N ARG A 43 -21.15 9.37 16.81
CA ARG A 43 -21.92 8.56 15.85
C ARG A 43 -22.04 7.10 16.28
N LEU A 44 -20.94 6.48 16.72
CA LEU A 44 -20.93 5.09 17.18
C LEU A 44 -21.79 4.91 18.45
N ASN A 45 -21.62 5.78 19.44
CA ASN A 45 -22.38 5.73 20.69
C ASN A 45 -23.85 6.16 20.53
N GLY A 46 -24.17 6.97 19.53
CA GLY A 46 -25.54 7.35 19.20
C GLY A 46 -26.35 6.23 18.53
N ASN A 47 -25.72 5.12 18.15
CA ASN A 47 -26.36 4.01 17.45
C ASN A 47 -26.48 2.78 18.36
N SER A 48 -27.71 2.35 18.65
CA SER A 48 -27.98 1.24 19.57
C SER A 48 -27.45 -0.09 19.07
N GLU A 49 -27.48 -0.35 17.76
CA GLU A 49 -26.97 -1.59 17.19
C GLU A 49 -25.44 -1.65 17.23
N TYR A 50 -24.72 -0.54 16.98
CA TYR A 50 -23.27 -0.51 17.23
C TYR A 50 -22.94 -0.73 18.71
N ARG A 51 -23.63 -0.06 19.64
CA ARG A 51 -23.43 -0.30 21.08
C ARG A 51 -23.63 -1.77 21.46
N LYS A 52 -24.66 -2.41 20.90
CA LYS A 52 -24.95 -3.84 21.10
C LYS A 52 -23.86 -4.73 20.50
N LEU A 53 -23.37 -4.44 19.29
CA LEU A 53 -22.28 -5.18 18.64
C LEU A 53 -20.98 -5.06 19.45
N PHE A 54 -20.60 -3.85 19.84
CA PHE A 54 -19.43 -3.62 20.71
C PHE A 54 -19.61 -4.31 22.07
N GLY A 55 -20.80 -4.29 22.67
CA GLY A 55 -21.10 -4.99 23.92
C GLY A 55 -21.02 -6.52 23.84
N LYS A 56 -20.94 -7.12 22.64
CA LYS A 56 -20.62 -8.56 22.50
C LYS A 56 -19.15 -8.87 22.77
N VAL A 57 -18.26 -7.89 22.54
CA VAL A 57 -16.81 -8.05 22.58
C VAL A 57 -16.19 -7.33 23.79
N PHE A 58 -16.71 -6.15 24.14
CA PHE A 58 -16.20 -5.29 25.20
C PHE A 58 -17.14 -5.27 26.42
N PRO A 59 -16.76 -5.89 27.56
CA PRO A 59 -17.59 -5.95 28.76
C PRO A 59 -17.99 -4.58 29.32
N GLU A 60 -17.15 -3.56 29.17
CA GLU A 60 -17.40 -2.20 29.61
C GLU A 60 -18.59 -1.58 28.88
N VAL A 61 -18.67 -1.79 27.56
CA VAL A 61 -19.82 -1.34 26.74
C VAL A 61 -21.07 -2.13 27.11
N LYS A 62 -20.94 -3.44 27.35
CA LYS A 62 -22.04 -4.30 27.84
C LYS A 62 -22.58 -3.85 29.19
N ALA A 63 -21.72 -3.37 30.07
CA ALA A 63 -22.08 -2.82 31.38
C ALA A 63 -22.68 -1.40 31.33
N GLY A 64 -22.85 -0.84 30.12
CA GLY A 64 -23.44 0.49 29.92
C GLY A 64 -22.42 1.60 29.65
N GLY A 65 -21.12 1.29 29.64
CA GLY A 65 -20.06 2.25 29.28
C GLY A 65 -20.14 2.71 27.81
N PRO A 66 -19.43 3.78 27.45
CA PRO A 66 -19.32 4.22 26.06
C PRO A 66 -18.35 3.34 25.27
N ILE A 67 -18.54 3.27 23.96
CA ILE A 67 -17.51 2.85 23.01
C ILE A 67 -16.39 3.89 23.06
N THR A 68 -15.14 3.46 23.25
CA THR A 68 -13.96 4.33 23.20
C THR A 68 -13.25 4.23 21.85
N PHE A 69 -12.32 5.14 21.58
CA PHE A 69 -11.63 5.18 20.30
C PHE A 69 -10.61 4.04 20.17
N GLU A 70 -10.06 3.57 21.29
CA GLU A 70 -9.24 2.37 21.38
C GLU A 70 -10.02 1.12 20.99
N MET A 71 -11.27 0.97 21.46
CA MET A 71 -12.14 -0.14 21.06
C MET A 71 -12.45 -0.09 19.55
N PHE A 72 -12.66 1.11 19.00
CA PHE A 72 -12.86 1.31 17.58
C PHE A 72 -11.63 0.91 16.76
N GLY A 73 -10.43 1.40 17.13
CA GLY A 73 -9.20 1.04 16.44
C GLY A 73 -8.86 -0.45 16.57
N ALA A 74 -9.17 -1.07 17.71
CA ALA A 74 -9.01 -2.51 17.90
C ALA A 74 -9.94 -3.31 16.97
N ALA A 75 -11.21 -2.91 16.83
CA ALA A 75 -12.14 -3.57 15.93
C ALA A 75 -11.71 -3.52 14.46
N ILE A 76 -11.14 -2.39 14.00
CA ILE A 76 -10.58 -2.27 12.65
C ILE A 76 -9.34 -3.16 12.50
N ALA A 77 -8.39 -3.07 13.43
CA ALA A 77 -7.17 -3.87 13.37
C ALA A 77 -7.45 -5.38 13.35
N GLU A 78 -8.40 -5.86 14.18
CA GLU A 78 -8.83 -7.26 14.18
C GLU A 78 -9.44 -7.67 12.84
N PHE A 79 -10.24 -6.81 12.20
CA PHE A 79 -10.74 -7.07 10.86
C PHE A 79 -9.60 -7.18 9.84
N GLU A 80 -8.64 -6.27 9.86
CA GLU A 80 -7.47 -6.29 8.97
C GLU A 80 -6.62 -7.57 9.15
N PHE A 81 -6.47 -8.07 10.37
CA PHE A 81 -5.78 -9.34 10.62
C PHE A 81 -6.47 -10.53 9.94
N THR A 82 -7.79 -10.50 9.77
CA THR A 82 -8.52 -11.55 9.04
C THR A 82 -8.21 -11.57 7.54
N LEU A 83 -7.65 -10.48 7.00
CA LEU A 83 -7.34 -10.32 5.57
C LEU A 83 -5.91 -10.76 5.21
N THR A 84 -5.29 -11.59 6.06
CA THR A 84 -3.94 -12.12 5.82
C THR A 84 -3.98 -13.28 4.80
N PHE A 85 -3.70 -12.98 3.53
CA PHE A 85 -3.65 -13.96 2.44
C PHE A 85 -2.19 -14.29 2.05
N ALA A 86 -1.64 -15.34 2.68
CA ALA A 86 -0.25 -15.79 2.48
C ALA A 86 -0.14 -17.28 2.11
N ASN A 87 -0.89 -17.71 1.09
CA ASN A 87 -0.88 -19.07 0.55
C ASN A 87 -0.80 -19.09 -0.99
N ALA A 88 0.02 -18.22 -1.56
CA ALA A 88 0.27 -18.10 -2.99
C ALA A 88 0.98 -19.35 -3.55
N PRO A 89 1.02 -19.54 -4.90
CA PRO A 89 1.74 -20.64 -5.53
C PRO A 89 3.17 -20.85 -5.02
N VAL A 90 3.94 -19.76 -4.78
CA VAL A 90 5.30 -19.84 -4.24
C VAL A 90 5.35 -20.45 -2.84
N ASP A 91 4.36 -20.15 -1.98
CA ASP A 91 4.29 -20.66 -0.61
C ASP A 91 4.02 -22.17 -0.61
N ARG A 92 3.15 -22.63 -1.51
CA ARG A 92 2.85 -24.05 -1.69
C ARG A 92 4.02 -24.81 -2.31
N PHE A 93 4.68 -24.20 -3.29
CA PHE A 93 5.89 -24.72 -3.90
C PHE A 93 6.99 -24.94 -2.86
N ALA A 94 7.23 -23.95 -1.99
CA ALA A 94 8.21 -24.04 -0.91
C ALA A 94 7.89 -25.15 0.12
N ARG A 95 6.63 -25.56 0.24
CA ARG A 95 6.17 -26.67 1.09
C ARG A 95 6.13 -28.02 0.38
N GLY A 96 6.65 -28.11 -0.84
CA GLY A 96 6.82 -29.36 -1.59
C GLY A 96 5.74 -29.65 -2.63
N ASP A 97 4.75 -28.77 -2.80
CA ASP A 97 3.75 -28.89 -3.87
C ASP A 97 4.30 -28.27 -5.16
N HIS A 98 5.16 -29.00 -5.84
CA HIS A 98 5.96 -28.45 -6.95
C HIS A 98 5.16 -28.15 -8.22
N ASP A 99 3.90 -28.59 -8.32
CA ASP A 99 3.04 -28.39 -9.48
C ASP A 99 2.19 -27.12 -9.40
N THR A 100 2.34 -26.34 -8.32
CA THR A 100 1.56 -25.11 -8.11
C THR A 100 2.02 -23.93 -8.93
N MET A 101 3.26 -23.98 -9.43
CA MET A 101 3.83 -22.95 -10.27
C MET A 101 4.07 -23.46 -11.69
N SER A 102 3.72 -22.63 -12.68
CA SER A 102 4.02 -22.89 -14.08
C SER A 102 5.53 -22.86 -14.35
N ARG A 103 5.96 -23.33 -15.54
CA ARG A 103 7.37 -23.27 -15.93
C ARG A 103 7.86 -21.82 -16.00
N GLU A 104 7.04 -20.91 -16.51
CA GLU A 104 7.39 -19.50 -16.65
C GLU A 104 7.53 -18.84 -15.28
N GLU A 105 6.61 -19.09 -14.35
CA GLU A 105 6.70 -18.61 -12.96
C GLU A 105 7.96 -19.13 -12.25
N LYS A 106 8.34 -20.40 -12.48
CA LYS A 106 9.58 -20.96 -11.90
C LYS A 106 10.82 -20.28 -12.45
N LEU A 107 10.87 -20.02 -13.76
CA LEU A 107 11.96 -19.28 -14.37
C LEU A 107 12.01 -17.84 -13.86
N GLY A 108 10.85 -17.19 -13.72
CA GLY A 108 10.73 -15.88 -13.09
C GLY A 108 11.21 -15.84 -11.65
N ALA A 109 10.89 -16.85 -10.86
CA ALA A 109 11.39 -16.97 -9.48
C ALA A 109 12.93 -17.08 -9.45
N LEU A 110 13.53 -17.84 -10.37
CA LEU A 110 14.99 -17.93 -10.47
C LEU A 110 15.63 -16.58 -10.82
N LEU A 111 14.99 -15.77 -11.66
CA LEU A 111 15.42 -14.40 -11.93
C LEU A 111 15.29 -13.53 -10.67
N PHE A 112 14.13 -13.54 -10.04
CA PHE A 112 13.80 -12.72 -8.86
C PHE A 112 14.76 -12.94 -7.70
N PHE A 113 15.06 -14.21 -7.38
CA PHE A 113 15.98 -14.61 -6.31
C PHE A 113 17.45 -14.67 -6.76
N GLY A 114 17.72 -14.37 -8.04
CA GLY A 114 19.03 -14.52 -8.66
C GLY A 114 19.45 -13.25 -9.40
N GLU A 115 19.64 -13.36 -10.70
CA GLU A 115 20.30 -12.33 -11.52
C GLU A 115 19.52 -11.01 -11.65
N ALA A 116 18.21 -11.01 -11.40
CA ALA A 116 17.42 -9.77 -11.37
C ALA A 116 17.54 -9.02 -10.03
N GLY A 117 18.16 -9.63 -9.01
CA GLY A 117 18.50 -8.98 -7.73
C GLY A 117 17.33 -8.53 -6.87
N CYS A 118 16.08 -8.81 -7.27
CA CYS A 118 14.87 -8.28 -6.64
C CYS A 118 14.78 -8.62 -5.15
N SER A 119 15.20 -9.83 -4.77
CA SER A 119 15.16 -10.29 -3.38
C SER A 119 16.13 -9.58 -2.43
N THR A 120 16.98 -8.68 -2.93
CA THR A 120 17.88 -7.87 -2.10
C THR A 120 17.08 -6.92 -1.20
N CYS A 121 16.08 -6.24 -1.76
CA CYS A 121 15.14 -5.40 -1.01
C CYS A 121 13.82 -6.12 -0.77
N HIS A 122 13.31 -6.86 -1.76
CA HIS A 122 12.11 -7.69 -1.61
C HIS A 122 12.44 -9.04 -0.96
N SER A 123 13.10 -8.96 0.20
CA SER A 123 13.55 -10.11 0.98
C SER A 123 12.38 -10.97 1.46
N VAL A 124 12.64 -12.24 1.72
CA VAL A 124 11.67 -13.16 2.33
C VAL A 124 12.09 -13.61 3.73
N GLY A 125 13.37 -13.39 4.10
CA GLY A 125 13.93 -13.88 5.35
C GLY A 125 13.85 -12.89 6.51
N GLY A 126 14.05 -13.40 7.73
CA GLY A 126 14.20 -12.59 8.93
C GLY A 126 12.95 -11.75 9.25
N GLN A 127 13.13 -10.44 9.41
CA GLN A 127 12.04 -9.50 9.73
C GLN A 127 11.01 -9.38 8.60
N SER A 128 11.35 -9.81 7.38
CA SER A 128 10.40 -9.83 6.28
C SER A 128 9.23 -10.79 6.55
N ASN A 129 9.49 -11.91 7.23
CA ASN A 129 8.50 -12.98 7.47
C ASN A 129 7.74 -13.32 6.17
N GLU A 130 8.51 -13.58 5.11
CA GLU A 130 8.04 -13.93 3.78
C GLU A 130 7.11 -12.89 3.13
N MET A 131 7.18 -11.61 3.51
CA MET A 131 6.35 -10.55 2.94
C MET A 131 6.92 -9.95 1.64
N PHE A 132 8.10 -10.39 1.19
CA PHE A 132 8.77 -9.85 -0.01
C PHE A 132 9.07 -8.35 0.16
N SER A 133 9.59 -8.01 1.32
CA SER A 133 9.97 -6.65 1.72
C SER A 133 10.92 -6.72 2.93
N ASP A 134 12.02 -5.99 2.86
CA ASP A 134 12.93 -5.74 3.98
C ASP A 134 12.42 -4.65 4.94
N PHE A 135 11.30 -4.00 4.58
CA PHE A 135 10.71 -2.88 5.28
C PHE A 135 11.67 -1.70 5.52
N GLN A 136 12.72 -1.58 4.71
CA GLN A 136 13.67 -0.47 4.74
C GLN A 136 13.26 0.62 3.75
N GLU A 137 13.80 1.82 3.92
CA GLU A 137 13.49 2.98 3.09
C GLU A 137 14.55 3.22 2.02
N HIS A 138 14.12 3.25 0.75
CA HIS A 138 14.98 3.37 -0.43
C HIS A 138 14.50 4.48 -1.35
N VAL A 139 15.44 5.04 -2.12
CA VAL A 139 15.12 5.90 -3.26
C VAL A 139 15.22 5.06 -4.53
N THR A 140 14.06 4.74 -5.13
CA THR A 140 14.00 3.91 -6.33
C THR A 140 13.97 4.70 -7.63
N GLY A 141 14.07 6.04 -7.58
CA GLY A 141 14.09 6.88 -8.78
C GLY A 141 12.71 7.13 -9.40
N VAL A 142 11.63 6.86 -8.66
CA VAL A 142 10.26 6.96 -9.16
C VAL A 142 9.94 8.38 -9.65
N PRO A 143 9.45 8.54 -10.89
CA PRO A 143 8.98 9.82 -11.41
C PRO A 143 7.93 10.44 -10.49
N GLN A 144 8.18 11.68 -10.08
CA GLN A 144 7.26 12.43 -9.23
C GLN A 144 6.10 12.92 -10.08
N ILE A 145 4.88 12.55 -9.72
CA ILE A 145 3.65 13.07 -10.32
C ILE A 145 2.81 13.72 -9.24
N ALA A 146 2.22 14.86 -9.58
CA ALA A 146 1.19 15.48 -8.78
C ALA A 146 -0.13 15.43 -9.55
N PRO A 147 -1.26 15.11 -8.90
CA PRO A 147 -2.57 15.27 -9.50
C PRO A 147 -2.89 16.74 -9.79
N GLN A 148 -3.70 17.00 -10.81
CA GLN A 148 -4.16 18.35 -11.16
C GLN A 148 -5.05 18.95 -10.08
N LEU A 149 -5.84 18.11 -9.41
CA LEU A 149 -6.71 18.49 -8.31
C LEU A 149 -6.30 17.71 -7.07
N THR A 150 -5.74 18.43 -6.10
CA THR A 150 -5.33 17.87 -4.81
C THR A 150 -5.59 18.86 -3.69
N ASN A 151 -5.79 18.28 -2.52
CA ASN A 151 -5.87 18.94 -1.23
C ASN A 151 -4.66 18.67 -0.34
N ASN A 152 -3.71 17.86 -0.83
CA ASN A 152 -2.37 17.73 -0.28
C ASN A 152 -1.50 18.83 -0.85
N ALA A 153 -0.76 19.49 0.04
CA ALA A 153 0.36 20.32 -0.37
C ALA A 153 1.50 19.39 -0.80
N PHE A 154 1.94 19.54 -2.04
CA PHE A 154 3.17 18.93 -2.53
C PHE A 154 4.35 19.86 -2.22
N ASP A 155 5.51 19.25 -2.04
CA ASP A 155 6.76 19.93 -1.75
C ASP A 155 7.42 20.50 -3.01
N GLY A 156 8.55 21.18 -2.80
CA GLY A 156 9.35 21.78 -3.87
C GLY A 156 8.81 23.12 -4.36
N GLU A 157 9.64 23.84 -5.12
CA GLU A 157 9.25 25.13 -5.71
C GLU A 157 8.07 24.99 -6.69
N GLY A 158 7.98 23.84 -7.36
CA GLY A 158 6.92 23.52 -8.30
C GLY A 158 5.64 22.94 -7.70
N ALA A 159 5.59 22.72 -6.36
CA ALA A 159 4.50 21.99 -5.70
C ALA A 159 4.15 20.68 -6.42
N ASN A 160 5.18 19.89 -6.72
CA ASN A 160 5.12 18.70 -7.58
C ASN A 160 6.06 17.59 -7.10
N GLU A 161 6.46 17.64 -5.82
CA GLU A 161 7.35 16.67 -5.20
C GLU A 161 6.72 16.10 -3.93
N ASP A 162 6.98 14.83 -3.65
CA ASP A 162 6.77 14.23 -2.34
C ASP A 162 8.15 13.93 -1.74
N PHE A 163 8.54 14.68 -0.70
CA PHE A 163 9.85 14.47 -0.06
C PHE A 163 9.94 13.15 0.73
N GLY A 164 8.87 12.37 0.85
CA GLY A 164 8.87 11.05 1.47
C GLY A 164 9.29 11.09 2.94
N LEU A 165 10.21 10.21 3.34
CA LEU A 165 10.66 10.11 4.74
C LEU A 165 11.18 11.43 5.34
N GLU A 166 11.67 12.39 4.53
CA GLU A 166 12.08 13.71 5.03
C GLU A 166 10.91 14.46 5.73
N GLN A 167 9.68 14.31 5.26
CA GLN A 167 8.52 14.99 5.86
C GLN A 167 8.29 14.56 7.32
N VAL A 168 8.68 13.34 7.66
CA VAL A 168 8.55 12.76 9.00
C VAL A 168 9.83 12.96 9.82
N SER A 169 10.99 12.73 9.21
CA SER A 169 12.29 12.76 9.89
C SER A 169 12.86 14.17 10.07
N GLY A 170 12.48 15.11 9.19
CA GLY A 170 13.09 16.44 9.07
C GLY A 170 14.52 16.44 8.53
N ASN A 171 15.03 15.29 8.08
CA ASN A 171 16.41 15.14 7.63
C ASN A 171 16.48 15.17 6.09
N PRO A 172 17.18 16.14 5.47
CA PRO A 172 17.30 16.22 4.01
C PRO A 172 17.99 15.01 3.36
N ALA A 173 18.73 14.20 4.12
CA ALA A 173 19.32 12.96 3.62
C ALA A 173 18.31 11.83 3.45
N ASP A 174 17.10 11.98 3.97
CA ASP A 174 15.99 11.03 3.86
C ASP A 174 14.99 11.39 2.74
N ARG A 175 15.28 12.45 1.97
CA ARG A 175 14.46 12.91 0.85
C ARG A 175 14.24 11.80 -0.19
N TYR A 176 12.99 11.64 -0.60
CA TYR A 176 12.49 10.65 -1.57
C TYR A 176 12.66 9.20 -1.16
N LYS A 177 13.02 8.92 0.11
CA LYS A 177 13.02 7.54 0.61
C LYS A 177 11.59 7.11 0.91
N PHE A 178 11.23 5.95 0.38
CA PHE A 178 9.98 5.26 0.67
C PHE A 178 10.28 3.84 1.13
N ARG A 179 9.46 3.34 2.05
CA ARG A 179 9.59 1.99 2.55
C ARG A 179 9.29 0.96 1.45
N THR A 180 10.09 -0.10 1.33
CA THR A 180 9.81 -1.23 0.44
C THR A 180 8.43 -1.82 0.77
N SER A 181 7.47 -1.73 -0.16
CA SER A 181 6.15 -2.32 0.01
C SER A 181 6.21 -3.85 -0.17
N PRO A 182 5.48 -4.64 0.65
CA PRO A 182 5.26 -6.06 0.40
C PRO A 182 4.73 -6.34 -1.01
N LEU A 183 5.24 -7.39 -1.66
CA LEU A 183 4.79 -7.79 -3.01
C LEU A 183 3.66 -8.83 -3.02
N ARG A 184 3.21 -9.31 -1.85
CA ARG A 184 2.10 -10.25 -1.78
C ARG A 184 0.84 -9.64 -2.39
N ASN A 185 0.23 -10.36 -3.33
CA ASN A 185 -0.99 -9.93 -4.03
C ASN A 185 -0.84 -8.61 -4.81
N VAL A 186 0.38 -8.19 -5.17
CA VAL A 186 0.64 -6.94 -5.91
C VAL A 186 -0.06 -6.89 -7.26
N ALA A 187 -0.33 -8.04 -7.87
CA ALA A 187 -1.08 -8.20 -9.11
C ALA A 187 -2.51 -7.64 -9.07
N LEU A 188 -3.08 -7.45 -7.87
CA LEU A 188 -4.43 -6.91 -7.71
C LEU A 188 -4.44 -5.37 -7.65
N GLN A 189 -3.28 -4.73 -7.62
CA GLN A 189 -3.18 -3.28 -7.60
C GLN A 189 -3.38 -2.70 -9.01
N PRO A 190 -4.20 -1.64 -9.17
CA PRO A 190 -4.40 -1.00 -10.46
C PRO A 190 -3.23 -0.10 -10.87
N THR A 191 -2.42 0.33 -9.90
CA THR A 191 -1.26 1.21 -10.09
C THR A 191 -0.14 0.82 -9.13
N PHE A 192 1.08 1.25 -9.43
CA PHE A 192 2.30 0.86 -8.72
C PHE A 192 3.13 2.08 -8.30
N MET A 193 4.04 1.85 -7.34
CA MET A 193 4.83 2.86 -6.62
C MET A 193 3.99 3.71 -5.63
N HIS A 194 4.67 4.56 -4.85
CA HIS A 194 4.02 5.37 -3.80
C HIS A 194 2.97 6.35 -4.34
N ASN A 195 3.11 6.77 -5.61
CA ASN A 195 2.27 7.79 -6.24
C ASN A 195 1.41 7.26 -7.40
N GLY A 196 1.45 5.95 -7.69
CA GLY A 196 0.67 5.36 -8.79
C GLY A 196 1.16 5.75 -10.19
N SER A 197 2.43 6.16 -10.34
CA SER A 197 3.02 6.58 -11.62
C SER A 197 3.06 5.50 -12.71
N PHE A 198 2.98 4.23 -12.34
CA PHE A 198 2.88 3.14 -13.30
C PHE A 198 1.52 2.47 -13.20
N THR A 199 0.85 2.27 -14.33
CA THR A 199 -0.48 1.60 -14.41
C THR A 199 -0.36 0.13 -14.84
N ASN A 200 0.86 -0.33 -15.11
CA ASN A 200 1.17 -1.67 -15.59
C ASN A 200 2.30 -2.28 -14.74
N LEU A 201 2.12 -3.54 -14.32
CA LEU A 201 3.09 -4.25 -13.47
C LEU A 201 4.43 -4.44 -14.19
N GLU A 202 4.39 -4.73 -15.50
CA GLU A 202 5.62 -4.88 -16.27
C GLU A 202 6.42 -3.58 -16.32
N ASP A 203 5.78 -2.43 -16.45
CA ASP A 203 6.48 -1.14 -16.46
C ASP A 203 7.09 -0.81 -15.09
N ALA A 204 6.38 -1.15 -14.01
CA ALA A 204 6.92 -1.03 -12.66
C ALA A 204 8.14 -1.95 -12.44
N ILE A 205 8.14 -3.17 -12.99
CA ILE A 205 9.29 -4.09 -12.96
C ILE A 205 10.44 -3.52 -13.82
N ARG A 206 10.15 -3.04 -15.03
CA ARG A 206 11.14 -2.42 -15.92
C ARG A 206 11.80 -1.20 -15.31
N HIS A 207 11.05 -0.41 -14.54
CA HIS A 207 11.60 0.70 -13.78
C HIS A 207 12.72 0.24 -12.84
N HIS A 208 12.52 -0.83 -12.08
CA HIS A 208 13.55 -1.36 -11.19
C HIS A 208 14.76 -1.94 -11.93
N LEU A 209 14.59 -2.42 -13.18
CA LEU A 209 15.70 -2.94 -13.99
C LEU A 209 16.60 -1.83 -14.55
N ASP A 210 16.07 -0.64 -14.81
CA ASP A 210 16.85 0.54 -15.24
C ASP A 210 16.14 1.84 -14.81
N VAL A 211 16.37 2.26 -13.57
CA VAL A 211 15.68 3.42 -12.98
C VAL A 211 16.02 4.72 -13.72
N PHE A 212 17.23 4.84 -14.28
CA PHE A 212 17.68 6.05 -14.96
C PHE A 212 17.04 6.20 -16.34
N GLU A 213 17.04 5.15 -17.15
CA GLU A 213 16.39 5.18 -18.47
C GLU A 213 14.87 5.27 -18.34
N SER A 214 14.29 4.49 -17.42
CA SER A 214 12.85 4.56 -17.12
C SER A 214 12.40 5.94 -16.66
N ALA A 215 13.10 6.57 -15.70
CA ALA A 215 12.68 7.88 -15.20
C ALA A 215 12.86 9.01 -16.23
N ARG A 216 13.94 8.98 -17.03
CA ARG A 216 14.19 10.00 -18.07
C ARG A 216 13.26 9.86 -19.27
N SER A 217 12.78 8.65 -19.55
CA SER A 217 11.84 8.38 -20.64
C SER A 217 10.37 8.51 -20.22
N TYR A 218 10.11 8.67 -18.92
CA TYR A 218 8.77 8.69 -18.35
C TYR A 218 7.91 9.83 -18.89
N THR A 219 6.68 9.50 -19.26
CA THR A 219 5.62 10.48 -19.52
C THR A 219 4.30 9.97 -18.94
N PRO A 220 3.44 10.83 -18.34
CA PRO A 220 2.12 10.41 -17.88
C PRO A 220 1.27 9.77 -18.99
N ALA A 221 1.38 10.27 -20.22
CA ALA A 221 0.69 9.70 -21.38
C ALA A 221 1.18 8.30 -21.74
N GLY A 222 2.50 8.04 -21.67
CA GLY A 222 3.07 6.71 -21.92
C GLY A 222 2.63 5.65 -20.89
N GLN A 223 2.19 6.10 -19.71
CA GLN A 223 1.63 5.25 -18.66
C GLN A 223 0.10 5.28 -18.60
N ASN A 224 -0.57 5.89 -19.59
CA ASN A 224 -2.04 6.00 -19.65
C ASN A 224 -2.66 6.57 -18.35
N LEU A 225 -1.98 7.50 -17.69
CA LEU A 225 -2.52 8.12 -16.49
C LEU A 225 -3.81 8.88 -16.82
N ALA A 226 -4.79 8.75 -15.92
CA ALA A 226 -5.98 9.58 -15.98
C ALA A 226 -5.60 11.06 -15.95
N ALA A 227 -6.37 11.90 -16.66
CA ALA A 227 -5.99 13.30 -16.87
C ALA A 227 -5.85 14.06 -15.55
N ASP A 228 -6.70 13.77 -14.58
CA ASP A 228 -6.67 14.34 -13.23
C ASP A 228 -5.42 13.92 -12.42
N LEU A 229 -4.77 12.82 -12.76
CA LEU A 229 -3.50 12.36 -12.17
C LEU A 229 -2.27 12.85 -12.94
N ALA A 230 -2.44 13.35 -14.16
CA ALA A 230 -1.37 13.80 -15.04
C ALA A 230 -1.07 15.30 -14.87
N GLY A 231 -0.87 15.77 -13.64
CA GLY A 231 -0.41 17.14 -13.38
C GLY A 231 1.10 17.31 -13.63
N PRO A 232 1.71 18.39 -13.11
CA PRO A 232 3.14 18.65 -13.30
C PRO A 232 4.00 17.51 -12.77
N THR A 233 4.94 17.04 -13.59
CA THR A 233 5.97 16.09 -13.13
C THR A 233 7.02 16.83 -12.32
N GLY A 234 7.45 16.25 -11.20
CA GLY A 234 8.58 16.73 -10.42
C GLY A 234 9.92 16.57 -11.13
N PRO A 235 11.02 17.04 -10.51
CA PRO A 235 12.31 17.10 -11.16
C PRO A 235 12.98 15.72 -11.21
N ILE A 236 13.33 15.24 -12.41
CA ILE A 236 13.89 13.90 -12.61
C ILE A 236 15.32 13.77 -12.07
N GLU A 237 16.24 14.65 -12.48
CA GLU A 237 17.66 14.51 -12.11
C GLU A 237 17.95 14.67 -10.60
N PRO A 238 17.29 15.57 -9.84
CA PRO A 238 17.43 15.64 -8.38
C PRO A 238 16.97 14.39 -7.63
N VAL A 239 15.97 13.68 -8.17
CA VAL A 239 15.51 12.38 -7.64
C VAL A 239 16.52 11.30 -8.01
N LEU A 240 16.96 11.24 -9.27
CA LEU A 240 17.94 10.25 -9.74
C LEU A 240 19.31 10.38 -9.04
N ALA A 241 19.71 11.59 -8.65
CA ALA A 241 20.94 11.83 -7.89
C ALA A 241 20.94 11.20 -6.48
N ARG A 242 19.77 10.75 -6.00
CA ARG A 242 19.60 10.13 -4.68
C ARG A 242 19.30 8.64 -4.74
N VAL A 243 19.24 8.05 -5.93
CA VAL A 243 18.94 6.62 -6.14
C VAL A 243 19.83 5.75 -5.24
N ASP A 244 19.20 4.73 -4.66
CA ASP A 244 19.89 3.77 -3.82
C ASP A 244 21.01 3.08 -4.61
N PRO A 245 22.23 2.94 -4.06
CA PRO A 245 23.33 2.25 -4.72
C PRO A 245 22.99 0.84 -5.22
N LEU A 246 22.02 0.15 -4.61
CA LEU A 246 21.53 -1.16 -5.05
C LEU A 246 20.88 -1.12 -6.45
N LEU A 247 20.45 0.05 -6.91
CA LEU A 247 19.79 0.30 -8.20
C LEU A 247 20.66 1.15 -9.14
N ALA A 248 21.91 1.41 -8.78
CA ALA A 248 22.81 2.26 -9.57
C ALA A 248 23.19 1.64 -10.92
N GLU A 249 23.31 0.31 -10.97
CA GLU A 249 23.71 -0.42 -12.17
C GLU A 249 22.50 -1.09 -12.83
N PRO A 250 22.21 -0.78 -14.11
CA PRO A 250 21.09 -1.39 -14.81
C PRO A 250 21.24 -2.90 -15.02
N ILE A 251 20.14 -3.62 -14.86
CA ILE A 251 20.04 -5.05 -15.13
C ILE A 251 19.48 -5.27 -16.53
N ARG A 252 20.15 -6.11 -17.32
CA ARG A 252 19.77 -6.40 -18.71
C ARG A 252 19.14 -7.78 -18.81
N LEU A 253 17.82 -7.82 -18.93
CA LEU A 253 17.05 -9.03 -19.19
C LEU A 253 16.53 -9.03 -20.63
N THR A 254 16.47 -10.21 -21.25
CA THR A 254 15.77 -10.38 -22.53
C THR A 254 14.26 -10.17 -22.36
N PRO A 255 13.51 -9.86 -23.43
CA PRO A 255 12.05 -9.75 -23.35
C PRO A 255 11.36 -10.99 -22.77
N GLU A 256 11.92 -12.18 -23.02
CA GLU A 256 11.41 -13.43 -22.46
C GLU A 256 11.65 -13.52 -20.95
N GLN A 257 12.84 -13.15 -20.48
CA GLN A 257 13.13 -13.11 -19.04
C GLN A 257 12.25 -12.10 -18.31
N VAL A 258 11.98 -10.93 -18.92
CA VAL A 258 11.06 -9.95 -18.32
C VAL A 258 9.65 -10.55 -18.19
N ARG A 259 9.13 -11.22 -19.23
CA ARG A 259 7.83 -11.92 -19.15
C ARG A 259 7.79 -12.97 -18.05
N GLN A 260 8.86 -13.76 -17.91
CA GLN A 260 8.95 -14.76 -16.86
C GLN A 260 8.95 -14.13 -15.46
N LEU A 261 9.71 -13.05 -15.27
CA LEU A 261 9.74 -12.30 -14.02
C LEU A 261 8.36 -11.70 -13.69
N VAL A 262 7.69 -11.11 -14.68
CA VAL A 262 6.31 -10.63 -14.55
C VAL A 262 5.38 -11.78 -14.14
N ALA A 263 5.42 -12.93 -14.82
CA ALA A 263 4.59 -14.08 -14.49
C ALA A 263 4.78 -14.56 -13.04
N PHE A 264 6.02 -14.56 -12.53
CA PHE A 264 6.29 -14.89 -11.14
C PHE A 264 5.68 -13.86 -10.17
N VAL A 265 5.91 -12.57 -10.39
CA VAL A 265 5.39 -11.51 -9.50
C VAL A 265 3.86 -11.45 -9.56
N GLU A 266 3.28 -11.64 -10.74
CA GLU A 266 1.85 -11.53 -10.98
C GLU A 266 1.07 -12.75 -10.47
N HIS A 267 1.57 -13.96 -10.72
CA HIS A 267 0.83 -15.20 -10.43
C HIS A 267 1.46 -16.00 -9.29
N GLY A 268 2.78 -16.06 -9.24
CA GLY A 268 3.52 -16.78 -8.20
C GLY A 268 3.30 -16.23 -6.80
N LEU A 269 3.08 -14.91 -6.67
CA LEU A 269 2.87 -14.18 -5.41
C LEU A 269 1.39 -13.87 -5.09
N LEU A 270 0.46 -14.25 -5.97
CA LEU A 270 -0.96 -14.00 -5.80
C LEU A 270 -1.63 -15.17 -5.07
N ASP A 271 -2.14 -14.92 -3.87
CA ASP A 271 -3.06 -15.82 -3.20
C ASP A 271 -4.45 -15.71 -3.85
N PRO A 272 -5.01 -16.79 -4.42
CA PRO A 272 -6.32 -16.73 -5.06
C PRO A 272 -7.43 -16.23 -4.14
N ARG A 273 -7.29 -16.39 -2.81
CA ARG A 273 -8.28 -15.93 -1.82
C ARG A 273 -8.33 -14.40 -1.70
N ALA A 274 -7.27 -13.69 -2.10
CA ALA A 274 -7.24 -12.23 -2.07
C ALA A 274 -8.03 -11.59 -3.22
N ARG A 275 -8.46 -12.38 -4.20
CA ARG A 275 -9.16 -11.86 -5.38
C ARG A 275 -10.50 -11.21 -5.01
N PRO A 276 -10.90 -10.12 -5.68
CA PRO A 276 -12.13 -9.38 -5.38
C PRO A 276 -13.38 -10.24 -5.23
N GLU A 277 -13.57 -11.26 -6.08
CA GLU A 277 -14.70 -12.18 -6.02
C GLU A 277 -14.85 -12.88 -4.66
N ASN A 278 -13.76 -13.10 -3.93
CA ASN A 278 -13.76 -13.72 -2.60
C ASN A 278 -13.95 -12.71 -1.47
N LEU A 279 -13.67 -11.43 -1.72
CA LEU A 279 -13.75 -10.35 -0.72
C LEU A 279 -15.07 -9.59 -0.76
N LYS A 280 -15.79 -9.63 -1.88
CA LYS A 280 -17.11 -8.99 -2.03
C LYS A 280 -18.11 -9.40 -0.95
N ASP A 281 -18.04 -10.65 -0.50
CA ASP A 281 -18.93 -11.19 0.54
C ASP A 281 -18.65 -10.59 1.93
N LEU A 282 -17.50 -9.94 2.13
CA LEU A 282 -17.19 -9.21 3.36
C LEU A 282 -17.90 -7.85 3.42
N VAL A 283 -18.35 -7.31 2.29
CA VAL A 283 -19.08 -6.05 2.26
C VAL A 283 -20.50 -6.30 2.81
N PRO A 284 -20.88 -5.66 3.93
CA PRO A 284 -22.19 -5.86 4.51
C PRO A 284 -23.29 -5.32 3.58
N ARG A 285 -24.41 -6.04 3.49
CA ARG A 285 -25.57 -5.61 2.69
C ARG A 285 -26.20 -4.32 3.22
N GLU A 286 -26.15 -4.14 4.53
CA GLU A 286 -26.71 -3.00 5.25
C GLU A 286 -25.77 -2.62 6.39
N LEU A 287 -25.71 -1.32 6.69
CA LEU A 287 -24.95 -0.81 7.82
C LEU A 287 -25.89 -0.56 9.00
N PRO A 288 -25.47 -0.79 10.26
CA PRO A 288 -26.25 -0.39 11.43
C PRO A 288 -26.65 1.09 11.46
N SER A 289 -25.92 1.94 10.73
CA SER A 289 -26.22 3.37 10.55
C SER A 289 -27.35 3.67 9.55
N GLU A 290 -27.88 2.66 8.86
CA GLU A 290 -28.85 2.76 7.76
C GLU A 290 -28.33 3.53 6.53
N ARG A 291 -27.07 3.97 6.55
CA ARG A 291 -26.41 4.55 5.38
C ARG A 291 -26.15 3.45 4.34
N PRO A 292 -26.23 3.79 3.04
CA PRO A 292 -25.88 2.84 2.01
C PRO A 292 -24.40 2.40 2.17
N PRO A 293 -24.09 1.10 2.04
CA PRO A 293 -22.72 0.65 1.88
C PRO A 293 -22.05 1.34 0.68
N LEU A 294 -20.74 1.52 0.76
CA LEU A 294 -19.97 2.02 -0.39
C LEU A 294 -20.10 1.03 -1.55
N THR A 295 -20.34 1.56 -2.75
CA THR A 295 -20.29 0.76 -3.97
C THR A 295 -18.84 0.78 -4.47
N PHE A 296 -18.20 -0.37 -4.49
CA PHE A 296 -16.85 -0.51 -4.99
C PHE A 296 -16.89 -0.87 -6.47
N GLU A 297 -16.14 -0.12 -7.27
CA GLU A 297 -15.82 -0.52 -8.64
C GLU A 297 -14.69 -1.55 -8.56
N PHE A 298 -14.98 -2.77 -9.00
CA PHE A 298 -13.97 -3.80 -9.12
C PHE A 298 -13.54 -3.83 -10.59
N PRO A 299 -12.23 -3.81 -10.88
CA PRO A 299 -11.73 -3.98 -12.24
C PRO A 299 -12.14 -5.33 -12.85
#